data_AF-A0A1L3LSU8-F1
#
_entry.id   AF-A0A1L3LSU8-F1
#
_cell.length_a   1.000
_cell.length_b   1.000
_cell.length_c   1.000
_cell.angle_alpha   90.00
_cell.angle_beta   90.00
_cell.angle_gamma   90.00
#
_symmetry.space_group_name_H-M   'P 1'
#
loop_
_entity.id
_entity.type
_entity.pdbx_description
1 polymer ?
#
loop_
_entity_poly.entity_id
_entity_poly.type
_entity_poly.pdbx_seq_one_letter_code
_entity_poly.pdbx_strand_id
1 'polypeptide(L)'
;MSERSPSIPERLRAARRILFGRGDNAIVCSFCGEDRHGDVRNIVTGPGVAICGKCAQIAGEWCAVASLKPEAGNEIDTFPIFEHPVSLLPSFRADIAEEMERCASALSCKLHGWGYGRGYGELYDALSVFVERPKGTNTAIFRETFIRMLLSRR
;
A
#
# COMPACT_ATOMS: atom_id res chain seq x y z
N MET A 1 -5.06 46.25 -20.10
CA MET A 1 -5.40 44.89 -20.55
C MET A 1 -6.36 44.31 -19.52
N SER A 2 -7.65 44.16 -19.84
CA SER A 2 -8.65 43.69 -18.87
C SER A 2 -8.53 42.17 -18.72
N GLU A 3 -8.22 41.69 -17.52
CA GLU A 3 -8.21 40.26 -17.21
C GLU A 3 -9.65 39.73 -17.27
N ARG A 4 -9.98 38.95 -18.30
CA ARG A 4 -11.26 38.25 -18.39
C ARG A 4 -11.25 37.10 -17.39
N SER A 5 -12.18 37.13 -16.44
CA SER A 5 -12.42 36.00 -15.55
C SER A 5 -12.95 34.80 -16.35
N PRO A 6 -12.39 33.59 -16.19
CA PRO A 6 -12.79 32.42 -16.96
C PRO A 6 -14.22 31.99 -16.63
N SER A 7 -14.96 31.56 -17.65
CA SER A 7 -16.32 31.02 -17.51
C SER A 7 -16.34 29.71 -16.72
N ILE A 8 -17.50 29.35 -16.16
CA ILE A 8 -17.66 28.09 -15.40
C ILE A 8 -17.18 26.85 -16.20
N PRO A 9 -17.53 26.66 -17.48
CA PRO A 9 -17.03 25.53 -18.27
C PRO A 9 -15.51 25.53 -18.48
N GLU A 10 -14.87 26.70 -18.53
CA GLU A 10 -13.41 26.81 -18.63
C GLU A 10 -12.75 26.46 -17.30
N ARG A 11 -13.31 26.92 -16.18
CA ARG A 11 -12.87 26.55 -14.83
C ARG A 11 -12.98 25.04 -14.60
N LEU A 12 -14.09 24.42 -15.00
CA LEU A 12 -14.28 22.97 -14.90
C LEU A 12 -13.31 22.19 -15.79
N ARG A 13 -13.04 22.65 -17.02
CA ARG A 13 -12.04 22.02 -17.90
C ARG A 13 -10.61 22.15 -17.35
N ALA A 14 -10.26 23.31 -16.79
CA ALA A 14 -8.97 23.52 -16.15
C ALA A 14 -8.82 22.63 -14.90
N ALA A 15 -9.82 22.61 -14.02
CA ALA A 15 -9.85 21.72 -12.86
C ALA A 15 -9.73 20.25 -13.28
N ARG A 16 -10.43 19.81 -14.33
CA ARG A 16 -10.33 18.43 -14.83
C ARG A 16 -8.94 18.09 -15.36
N ARG A 17 -8.24 19.04 -16.00
CA ARG A 17 -6.83 18.83 -16.44
C ARG A 17 -5.87 18.76 -15.27
N ILE A 18 -6.11 19.53 -14.22
CA ILE A 18 -5.33 19.55 -12.99
C ILE A 18 -5.56 18.25 -12.19
N LEU A 19 -6.81 17.79 -12.09
CA LEU A 19 -7.17 16.61 -11.30
C LEU A 19 -6.92 15.28 -12.05
N PHE A 20 -7.11 15.25 -13.37
CA PHE A 20 -7.10 14.02 -14.18
C PHE A 20 -6.35 14.19 -15.52
N GLY A 21 -5.31 15.02 -15.53
CA GLY A 21 -4.47 15.26 -16.70
C GLY A 21 -3.81 13.97 -17.24
N ARG A 22 -3.33 14.00 -18.49
CA ARG A 22 -2.58 12.88 -19.08
C ARG A 22 -1.12 12.90 -18.59
N GLY A 23 -0.57 11.72 -18.28
CA GLY A 23 0.81 11.57 -17.79
C GLY A 23 0.97 12.17 -16.39
N ASP A 24 2.14 12.73 -16.08
CA ASP A 24 2.44 13.30 -14.76
C ASP A 24 1.75 14.67 -14.51
N ASN A 25 0.55 14.91 -15.02
CA ASN A 25 -0.17 16.18 -14.88
C ASN A 25 -1.31 16.15 -13.85
N ALA A 26 -1.76 14.98 -13.39
CA ALA A 26 -2.76 14.90 -12.33
C ALA A 26 -2.16 15.16 -10.96
N ILE A 27 -2.56 16.25 -10.32
CA ILE A 27 -2.03 16.61 -9.01
C ILE A 27 -2.73 15.92 -7.85
N VAL A 28 -3.90 15.30 -8.05
CA VAL A 28 -4.72 14.70 -6.98
C VAL A 28 -5.13 13.27 -7.32
N CYS A 29 -5.09 12.39 -6.32
CA CYS A 29 -5.59 11.03 -6.45
C CYS A 29 -7.12 10.98 -6.44
N SER A 30 -7.74 10.31 -7.41
CA SER A 30 -9.19 10.09 -7.49
C SER A 30 -9.77 9.25 -6.34
N PHE A 31 -8.93 8.51 -5.61
CA PHE A 31 -9.35 7.54 -4.60
C PHE A 31 -9.24 8.12 -3.19
N CYS A 32 -8.07 8.61 -2.80
CA CYS A 32 -7.86 9.20 -1.47
C CYS A 32 -8.02 10.73 -1.44
N GLY A 33 -8.05 11.41 -2.59
CA GLY A 33 -8.13 12.88 -2.65
C GLY A 33 -6.84 13.62 -2.31
N GLU A 34 -5.78 12.90 -1.93
CA GLU A 34 -4.47 13.50 -1.60
C GLU A 34 -3.76 14.02 -2.84
N ASP A 35 -3.01 15.10 -2.67
CA ASP A 35 -2.22 15.71 -3.74
C ASP A 35 -0.76 15.22 -3.78
N ARG A 36 -0.12 15.36 -4.95
CA ARG A 36 1.26 14.92 -5.21
C ARG A 36 2.34 15.60 -4.37
N HIS A 37 2.03 16.73 -3.72
CA HIS A 37 2.94 17.49 -2.87
C HIS A 37 2.91 16.98 -1.42
N GLY A 38 1.92 16.17 -1.06
CA GLY A 38 1.90 15.40 0.19
C GLY A 38 2.71 14.09 0.12
N ASP A 39 2.34 13.13 0.96
CA ASP A 39 3.04 11.84 1.08
C ASP A 39 2.84 10.89 -0.11
N VAL A 40 1.93 11.21 -1.03
CA VAL A 40 1.50 10.33 -2.13
C VAL A 40 2.25 10.58 -3.45
N ARG A 41 3.51 11.04 -3.35
CA ARG A 41 4.44 11.57 -4.39
C ARG A 41 4.35 11.01 -5.83
N ASN A 42 3.81 9.81 -6.03
CA ASN A 42 3.59 9.19 -7.34
C ASN A 42 2.10 9.00 -7.64
N ILE A 43 1.56 9.83 -8.53
CA ILE A 43 0.21 9.70 -9.06
C ILE A 43 0.29 9.26 -10.52
N VAL A 44 -0.21 8.06 -10.82
CA VAL A 44 -0.33 7.52 -12.17
C VAL A 44 -1.70 7.86 -12.74
N THR A 45 -1.73 8.35 -13.98
CA THR A 45 -2.98 8.79 -14.63
C THR A 45 -3.44 7.85 -15.73
N GLY A 46 -4.74 7.57 -15.76
CA GLY A 46 -5.43 6.95 -16.89
C GLY A 46 -6.53 7.86 -17.44
N PRO A 47 -7.30 7.42 -18.45
CA PRO A 47 -8.43 8.17 -18.97
C PRO A 47 -9.47 8.50 -17.89
N GLY A 48 -9.46 9.73 -17.38
CA GLY A 48 -10.44 10.22 -16.41
C GLY A 48 -10.24 9.79 -14.96
N VAL A 49 -9.09 9.18 -14.63
CA VAL A 49 -8.78 8.70 -13.28
C VAL A 49 -7.30 8.87 -12.98
N ALA A 50 -6.97 9.11 -11.72
CA ALA A 50 -5.61 9.21 -11.23
C ALA A 50 -5.48 8.41 -9.93
N ILE A 51 -4.46 7.56 -9.81
CA ILE A 51 -4.24 6.71 -8.64
C ILE A 51 -2.84 6.93 -8.08
N CYS A 52 -2.75 7.16 -6.77
CA CYS A 52 -1.45 7.23 -6.12
C CYS A 52 -0.91 5.83 -5.77
N GLY A 53 0.39 5.72 -5.53
CA GLY A 53 1.03 4.45 -5.13
C GLY A 53 0.36 3.77 -3.92
N LYS A 54 -0.06 4.55 -2.91
CA LYS A 54 -0.74 4.01 -1.71
C LYS A 54 -2.09 3.39 -2.06
N CYS A 55 -2.92 4.06 -2.85
CA CYS A 55 -4.22 3.52 -3.28
C CYS A 55 -4.06 2.33 -4.23
N ALA A 56 -3.04 2.33 -5.09
CA ALA A 56 -2.74 1.18 -5.95
C ALA A 56 -2.33 -0.05 -5.13
N GLN A 57 -1.51 0.15 -4.09
CA GLN A 57 -1.13 -0.92 -3.16
C GLN A 57 -2.35 -1.50 -2.43
N ILE A 58 -3.21 -0.65 -1.85
CA ILE A 58 -4.44 -1.10 -1.17
C ILE A 58 -5.33 -1.90 -2.12
N ALA A 59 -5.50 -1.45 -3.36
CA ALA A 59 -6.30 -2.17 -4.36
C ALA A 59 -5.71 -3.56 -4.67
N GLY A 60 -4.39 -3.66 -4.83
CA GLY A 60 -3.69 -4.92 -5.03
C GLY A 60 -3.84 -5.87 -3.84
N GLU A 61 -3.68 -5.36 -2.62
CA GLU A 61 -3.86 -6.11 -1.38
C GLU A 61 -5.30 -6.62 -1.25
N TRP A 62 -6.31 -5.81 -1.59
CA TRP A 62 -7.71 -6.24 -1.52
C TRP A 62 -8.01 -7.38 -2.49
N CYS A 63 -7.48 -7.35 -3.71
CA CYS A 63 -7.61 -8.48 -4.64
C CYS A 63 -7.04 -9.78 -4.07
N ALA A 64 -5.92 -9.70 -3.34
CA ALA A 64 -5.32 -10.87 -2.68
C ALA A 64 -6.20 -11.39 -1.52
N VAL A 65 -6.80 -10.51 -0.74
CA VAL A 65 -7.60 -10.89 0.45
C VAL A 65 -9.01 -11.34 0.10
N ALA A 66 -9.64 -10.78 -0.93
CA ALA A 66 -11.06 -10.99 -1.22
C ALA A 66 -11.44 -12.45 -1.53
N SER A 67 -10.46 -13.29 -1.91
CA SER A 67 -10.67 -14.71 -2.19
C SER A 67 -10.39 -15.62 -0.99
N LEU A 68 -9.85 -15.08 0.10
CA LEU A 68 -9.51 -15.86 1.30
C LEU A 68 -10.76 -16.11 2.15
N LYS A 69 -10.91 -17.36 2.60
CA LYS A 69 -11.95 -17.76 3.55
C LYS A 69 -11.28 -18.25 4.83
N PRO A 70 -11.33 -17.47 5.93
CA PRO A 70 -10.73 -17.91 7.18
C PRO A 70 -11.53 -19.08 7.78
N GLU A 71 -10.85 -19.92 8.55
CA GLU A 71 -11.45 -20.98 9.34
C GLU A 71 -12.36 -20.39 10.43
N ALA A 72 -13.32 -21.20 10.90
CA ALA A 72 -14.25 -20.77 11.94
C ALA A 72 -13.50 -20.38 13.22
N GLY A 73 -13.65 -19.13 13.65
CA GLY A 73 -12.94 -18.58 14.82
C GLY A 73 -11.70 -17.76 14.47
N ASN A 74 -11.31 -17.71 13.20
CA ASN A 74 -10.18 -16.90 12.72
C ASN A 74 -10.64 -15.71 11.87
N GLU A 75 -9.73 -14.76 11.66
CA GLU A 75 -9.89 -13.64 10.75
C GLU A 75 -8.62 -13.40 9.92
N ILE A 76 -8.81 -12.84 8.72
CA ILE A 76 -7.70 -12.43 7.87
C ILE A 76 -7.24 -11.06 8.33
N ASP A 77 -5.94 -10.95 8.57
CA ASP A 77 -5.26 -9.69 8.82
C ASP A 77 -4.26 -9.41 7.69
N THR A 78 -4.16 -8.14 7.30
CA THR A 78 -3.24 -7.68 6.27
C THR A 78 -2.63 -6.37 6.74
N PHE A 79 -1.30 -6.32 6.73
CA PHE A 79 -0.57 -5.16 7.21
C PHE A 79 0.80 -5.03 6.55
N PRO A 80 1.29 -3.79 6.36
CA PRO A 80 2.66 -3.54 5.92
C PRO A 80 3.65 -3.85 7.05
N ILE A 81 4.85 -4.32 6.68
CA ILE A 81 5.96 -4.52 7.62
C ILE A 81 6.72 -3.22 7.88
N PHE A 82 6.79 -2.33 6.89
CA PHE A 82 7.55 -1.09 6.98
C PHE A 82 6.63 0.12 7.07
N GLU A 83 6.72 0.86 8.17
CA GLU A 83 6.06 2.17 8.33
C GLU A 83 6.87 3.31 7.70
N HIS A 84 8.16 3.07 7.43
CA HIS A 84 9.09 4.06 6.90
C HIS A 84 9.81 3.53 5.65
N PRO A 85 10.33 4.44 4.81
CA PRO A 85 11.14 4.07 3.65
C PRO A 85 12.32 3.15 4.03
N VAL A 86 12.37 1.96 3.45
CA VAL A 86 13.49 1.02 3.60
C VAL A 86 13.88 0.43 2.26
N SER A 87 15.12 -0.08 2.18
CA SER A 87 15.57 -0.92 1.07
C SER A 87 16.05 -2.25 1.63
N LEU A 88 15.42 -3.34 1.21
CA LEU A 88 15.83 -4.68 1.63
C LEU A 88 17.10 -5.10 0.89
N LEU A 89 18.04 -5.70 1.61
CA LEU A 89 19.24 -6.27 1.00
C LEU A 89 18.88 -7.53 0.21
N PRO A 90 19.61 -7.86 -0.89
CA PRO A 90 19.34 -9.06 -1.68
C PRO A 90 19.32 -10.35 -0.87
N SER A 91 20.20 -10.51 0.12
CA SER A 91 20.22 -11.67 1.02
C SER A 91 18.93 -11.77 1.82
N PHE A 92 18.46 -10.67 2.39
CA PHE A 92 17.20 -10.66 3.15
C PHE A 92 15.99 -11.00 2.27
N ARG A 93 16.00 -10.59 1.00
CA ARG A 93 14.92 -10.94 0.05
C ARG A 93 14.87 -12.44 -0.27
N ALA A 94 16.02 -13.13 -0.24
CA ALA A 94 16.09 -14.55 -0.52
C ALA A 94 15.40 -15.37 0.58
N ASP A 95 15.54 -14.93 1.83
CA ASP A 95 15.11 -15.71 3.01
C ASP A 95 13.73 -15.25 3.55
N ILE A 96 13.16 -14.18 2.98
CA ILE A 96 11.99 -13.50 3.54
C ILE A 96 10.75 -14.40 3.65
N ALA A 97 10.57 -15.32 2.71
CA ALA A 97 9.44 -16.24 2.71
C ALA A 97 9.50 -17.20 3.91
N GLU A 98 10.67 -17.81 4.13
CA GLU A 98 10.91 -18.73 5.25
C GLU A 98 10.76 -17.98 6.59
N GLU A 99 11.29 -16.77 6.66
CA GLU A 99 11.19 -15.94 7.86
C GLU A 99 9.75 -15.53 8.20
N MET A 100 8.92 -15.27 7.18
CA MET A 100 7.49 -15.01 7.38
C MET A 100 6.72 -16.24 7.87
N GLU A 101 6.99 -17.42 7.30
CA GLU A 101 6.37 -18.67 7.76
C GLU A 101 6.75 -18.98 9.21
N ARG A 102 8.01 -18.74 9.56
CA ARG A 102 8.52 -18.90 10.93
C ARG A 102 7.80 -17.97 11.92
N CYS A 103 7.67 -16.69 11.57
CA CYS A 103 6.96 -15.71 12.40
C CYS A 103 5.48 -16.09 12.55
N ALA A 104 4.84 -16.52 11.46
CA ALA A 104 3.45 -16.92 11.49
C ALA A 104 3.23 -18.12 12.43
N SER A 105 4.07 -19.15 12.28
CA SER A 105 4.04 -20.36 13.11
C SER A 105 4.27 -20.05 14.59
N ALA A 106 5.21 -19.17 14.91
CA ALA A 106 5.51 -18.79 16.30
C ALA A 106 4.38 -17.99 16.97
N LEU A 107 3.51 -17.34 16.19
CA LEU A 107 2.35 -16.60 16.67
C LEU A 107 1.04 -17.37 16.53
N SER A 108 1.11 -18.70 16.32
CA SER A 108 -0.06 -19.56 16.13
C SER A 108 -1.01 -19.04 15.05
N CYS A 109 -0.45 -18.52 13.96
CA CYS A 109 -1.21 -18.00 12.82
C CYS A 109 -0.74 -18.66 11.51
N LYS A 110 -1.60 -18.62 10.50
CA LYS A 110 -1.34 -19.23 9.19
C LYS A 110 -0.98 -18.13 8.19
N LEU A 111 0.17 -18.27 7.54
CA LEU A 111 0.54 -17.39 6.43
C LEU A 111 -0.25 -17.79 5.18
N HIS A 112 -1.03 -16.86 4.62
CA HIS A 112 -1.71 -17.05 3.33
C HIS A 112 -0.85 -16.55 2.17
N GLY A 113 -0.01 -15.55 2.42
CA GLY A 113 0.92 -15.03 1.44
C GLY A 113 1.58 -13.75 1.89
N TRP A 114 2.36 -13.17 0.99
CA TRP A 114 3.01 -11.89 1.17
C TRP A 114 3.22 -11.21 -0.19
N GLY A 115 3.28 -9.89 -0.15
CA GLY A 115 3.49 -9.04 -1.32
C GLY A 115 4.76 -8.23 -1.13
N TYR A 116 5.64 -8.25 -2.13
CA TYR A 116 6.84 -7.42 -2.16
C TYR A 116 6.85 -6.54 -3.40
N GLY A 117 6.99 -5.23 -3.18
CA GLY A 117 7.20 -4.24 -4.21
C GLY A 117 8.61 -3.67 -4.09
N ARG A 118 9.44 -3.84 -5.12
CA ARG A 118 10.78 -3.23 -5.16
C ARG A 118 10.67 -1.75 -5.55
N GLY A 119 11.26 -0.88 -4.73
CA GLY A 119 11.45 0.51 -5.08
C GLY A 119 12.54 0.70 -6.14
N TYR A 120 12.31 1.54 -7.14
CA TYR A 120 13.33 2.02 -8.09
C TYR A 120 13.63 3.51 -7.85
N GLY A 121 14.92 3.90 -7.85
CA GLY A 121 15.32 5.31 -7.68
C GLY A 121 15.10 5.81 -6.24
N GLU A 122 14.33 6.89 -6.08
CA GLU A 122 13.96 7.45 -4.76
C GLU A 122 12.84 6.65 -4.04
N LEU A 123 12.42 5.53 -4.63
CA LEU A 123 11.36 4.70 -4.07
C LEU A 123 11.92 3.67 -3.08
N TYR A 124 11.12 3.40 -2.07
CA TYR A 124 11.39 2.40 -1.03
C TYR A 124 10.71 1.08 -1.36
N ASP A 125 11.24 0.01 -0.77
CA ASP A 125 10.63 -1.31 -0.84
C ASP A 125 9.35 -1.34 0.00
N ALA A 126 8.31 -1.95 -0.54
CA ALA A 126 7.06 -2.23 0.15
C ALA A 126 6.96 -3.73 0.44
N LEU A 127 6.53 -4.08 1.64
CA LEU A 127 6.34 -5.46 2.06
C LEU A 127 5.05 -5.56 2.88
N SER A 128 4.12 -6.37 2.42
CA SER A 128 2.85 -6.63 3.08
C SER A 128 2.69 -8.12 3.34
N VAL A 129 2.09 -8.46 4.48
CA VAL A 129 1.85 -9.84 4.89
C VAL A 129 0.36 -10.10 5.00
N PHE A 130 -0.06 -11.31 4.62
CA PHE A 130 -1.44 -11.77 4.67
C PHE A 130 -1.49 -13.01 5.57
N VAL A 131 -2.08 -12.87 6.75
CA VAL A 131 -2.14 -13.94 7.75
C VAL A 131 -3.57 -14.19 8.19
N GLU A 132 -3.84 -15.43 8.55
CA GLU A 132 -5.04 -15.82 9.27
C GLU A 132 -4.70 -16.04 10.73
N ARG A 133 -5.37 -15.29 11.60
CA ARG A 133 -5.11 -15.30 13.05
C ARG A 133 -6.41 -15.53 13.84
N PRO A 134 -6.31 -16.01 15.09
CA PRO A 134 -7.48 -16.15 15.96
C PRO A 134 -8.20 -14.80 16.19
N LYS A 135 -9.54 -14.84 16.16
CA LYS A 135 -10.38 -13.69 16.51
C LYS A 135 -10.18 -13.31 17.97
N GLY A 136 -10.32 -12.01 18.26
CA GLY A 136 -10.16 -11.48 19.63
C GLY A 136 -8.71 -11.21 20.04
N THR A 137 -7.73 -11.54 19.18
CA THR A 137 -6.34 -11.11 19.36
C THR A 137 -6.27 -9.58 19.22
N ASN A 138 -5.47 -8.93 20.06
CA ASN A 138 -5.23 -7.48 19.93
C ASN A 138 -4.42 -7.21 18.65
N THR A 139 -5.05 -6.59 17.65
CA THR A 139 -4.47 -6.32 16.33
C THR A 139 -3.17 -5.53 16.40
N ALA A 140 -3.11 -4.47 17.21
CA ALA A 140 -1.92 -3.61 17.28
C ALA A 140 -0.72 -4.37 17.88
N ILE A 141 -0.96 -5.10 18.97
CA ILE A 141 0.08 -5.89 19.64
C ILE A 141 0.54 -7.03 18.72
N PHE A 142 -0.39 -7.71 18.06
CA PHE A 142 -0.08 -8.80 17.13
C PHE A 142 0.83 -8.32 15.99
N ARG A 143 0.45 -7.24 15.30
CA ARG A 143 1.21 -6.68 14.19
C ARG A 143 2.61 -6.23 14.63
N GLU A 144 2.70 -5.49 15.73
CA GLU A 144 3.98 -5.05 16.29
C GLU A 144 4.87 -6.23 16.67
N THR A 145 4.29 -7.27 17.29
CA THR A 145 5.02 -8.49 17.66
C THR A 145 5.56 -9.20 16.42
N PHE A 146 4.71 -9.37 15.39
CA PHE A 146 5.11 -9.99 14.13
C PHE A 146 6.27 -9.23 13.47
N ILE A 147 6.14 -7.91 13.36
CA ILE A 147 7.17 -7.03 12.77
C ILE A 147 8.47 -7.13 13.56
N ARG A 148 8.41 -7.04 14.90
CA ARG A 148 9.61 -7.19 15.74
C ARG A 148 10.26 -8.55 15.59
N MET A 149 9.49 -9.63 15.52
CA MET A 149 10.03 -10.97 15.33
C MET A 149 10.76 -11.13 14.00
N LEU A 150 10.19 -10.55 12.93
CA LEU A 150 10.78 -10.56 11.60
C LEU A 150 12.08 -9.73 11.55
N LEU A 151 12.12 -8.57 12.24
CA LEU A 151 13.25 -7.64 12.21
C LEU A 151 14.33 -7.88 13.28
N SER A 152 14.04 -8.65 14.33
CA SER A 152 14.95 -8.88 15.47
C SER A 152 16.00 -9.95 15.24
N ARG A 153 15.95 -10.70 14.13
CA ARG A 153 17.04 -11.59 13.75
C ARG A 153 18.20 -10.80 13.13
N ARG A 154 19.25 -10.62 13.92
CA ARG A 154 20.66 -10.63 13.48
C ARG A 154 21.37 -11.78 14.19
#